data_AF-A0A453SU43-F1
#
_entry.id   AF-A0A453SU43-F1
#
_cell.length_a   1.000
_cell.length_b   1.000
_cell.length_c   1.000
_cell.angle_alpha   90.00
_cell.angle_beta   90.00
_cell.angle_gamma   90.00
#
_symmetry.space_group_name_H-M   'P 1'
#
loop_
_entity.id
_entity.type
_entity.pdbx_description
1 polymer ?
#
loop_
_entity_poly.entity_id
_entity_poly.type
_entity_poly.pdbx_seq_one_letter_code
_entity_poly.pdbx_strand_id
1 'polypeptide(L)'
;MRRRQVYVVGNSEPRENIGVLDELIDARDEFAKTMGCRSYAEFAIRPNMAASVDVVMSFLNDLSDTVRHKADEEFNTIKDFKRRVCNDKSADLEPWDEDYFIGMMKSSAHTVDPSVVASYFPLSQCIKGLNVLVESLFGATFHQVPMGDGESWHPNVIKLSLHHPDEGDLGFMYLDLYSRKGKYPGCAHFAIRGGRRLSGTNYQLPIIALVCNFSSSRGLTARLNHCDVETLFHEFGHALHSLLSRTVFCWFFIQVIKRFLHILSGSTLIFAGISAFLWY
;
A
#
# COMPACT_ATOMS: atom_id res chain seq x y z
N MET A 1 -26.21 -10.06 15.95
CA MET A 1 -26.40 -11.02 14.83
C MET A 1 -25.76 -10.56 13.52
N ARG A 2 -25.99 -9.34 13.01
CA ARG A 2 -25.47 -8.91 11.70
C ARG A 2 -23.93 -8.90 11.57
N ARG A 3 -23.18 -8.42 12.58
CA ARG A 3 -21.70 -8.38 12.55
C ARG A 3 -21.07 -9.77 12.38
N ARG A 4 -21.46 -10.71 13.26
CA ARG A 4 -21.00 -12.10 13.19
C ARG A 4 -21.25 -12.74 11.82
N GLN A 5 -22.43 -12.52 11.23
CA GLN A 5 -22.75 -13.06 9.91
C GLN A 5 -21.83 -12.49 8.82
N VAL A 6 -21.60 -11.18 8.81
CA VAL A 6 -20.70 -10.52 7.84
C VAL A 6 -19.27 -11.02 8.04
N TYR A 7 -18.79 -11.12 9.28
CA TYR A 7 -17.46 -11.62 9.60
C TYR A 7 -17.28 -13.07 9.14
N VAL A 8 -18.23 -13.95 9.46
CA VAL A 8 -18.16 -15.36 9.07
C VAL A 8 -18.15 -15.48 7.54
N VAL A 9 -19.06 -14.79 6.84
CA VAL A 9 -19.10 -14.83 5.36
C VAL A 9 -17.81 -14.27 4.75
N GLY A 10 -17.30 -13.15 5.27
CA GLY A 10 -16.07 -12.51 4.78
C GLY A 10 -14.78 -13.28 5.07
N ASN A 11 -14.81 -14.21 6.04
CA ASN A 11 -13.68 -15.09 6.38
C ASN A 11 -13.98 -16.57 6.07
N SER A 12 -15.01 -16.86 5.27
CA SER A 12 -15.31 -18.22 4.81
C SER A 12 -14.93 -18.35 3.35
N GLU A 13 -14.24 -19.44 3.04
CA GLU A 13 -13.88 -19.83 1.68
C GLU A 13 -14.54 -21.16 1.31
N PRO A 14 -14.67 -21.50 0.01
CA PRO A 14 -15.13 -22.80 -0.45
C PRO A 14 -14.33 -23.94 0.19
N ARG A 15 -15.01 -24.98 0.69
CA ARG A 15 -14.34 -26.11 1.38
C ARG A 15 -13.43 -26.90 0.44
N GLU A 16 -13.72 -26.84 -0.86
CA GLU A 16 -12.93 -27.41 -1.94
C GLU A 16 -11.49 -26.85 -1.94
N ASN A 17 -11.28 -25.63 -1.43
CA ASN A 17 -9.94 -25.05 -1.32
C ASN A 17 -9.04 -25.82 -0.34
N ILE A 18 -9.60 -26.58 0.61
CA ILE A 18 -8.80 -27.37 1.56
C ILE A 18 -7.99 -28.44 0.81
N GLY A 19 -8.63 -29.20 -0.08
CA GLY A 19 -7.92 -30.21 -0.89
C GLY A 19 -6.88 -29.59 -1.83
N VAL A 20 -7.20 -28.44 -2.43
CA VAL A 20 -6.25 -27.69 -3.27
C VAL A 20 -5.04 -27.21 -2.46
N LEU A 21 -5.25 -26.78 -1.21
CA LEU A 21 -4.16 -26.35 -0.33
C LEU A 21 -3.26 -27.52 0.08
N ASP A 22 -3.83 -28.69 0.37
CA ASP A 22 -3.06 -29.90 0.67
C ASP A 22 -2.19 -30.31 -0.53
N GLU A 23 -2.78 -30.38 -1.73
CA GLU A 23 -2.04 -30.64 -2.98
C GLU A 23 -0.95 -29.60 -3.24
N LEU A 24 -1.22 -28.32 -2.95
CA LEU A 24 -0.25 -27.23 -3.10
C LEU A 24 0.92 -27.36 -2.12
N ILE A 25 0.66 -27.78 -0.88
CA ILE A 25 1.70 -28.02 0.13
C ILE A 25 2.60 -29.17 -0.32
N ASP A 26 2.02 -30.29 -0.74
CA ASP A 26 2.75 -31.46 -1.23
C ASP A 26 3.60 -31.12 -2.46
N ALA A 27 3.00 -30.44 -3.46
CA ALA A 27 3.72 -30.02 -4.66
C ALA A 27 4.87 -29.05 -4.35
N ARG A 28 4.70 -28.14 -3.38
CA ARG A 28 5.75 -27.22 -2.95
C ARG A 28 6.89 -27.93 -2.22
N ASP A 29 6.58 -28.94 -1.43
CA ASP A 29 7.57 -29.76 -0.73
C ASP A 29 8.40 -30.60 -1.72
N GLU A 30 7.73 -31.28 -2.66
CA GLU A 30 8.40 -32.03 -3.73
C GLU A 30 9.30 -31.12 -4.58
N PHE A 31 8.79 -29.95 -4.97
CA PHE A 31 9.54 -28.95 -5.73
C PHE A 31 10.79 -28.48 -4.95
N ALA A 32 10.65 -28.19 -3.66
CA ALA A 32 11.76 -27.75 -2.83
C ALA A 32 12.84 -28.82 -2.70
N LYS A 33 12.45 -30.07 -2.44
CA LYS A 33 13.36 -31.23 -2.35
C LYS A 33 14.11 -31.46 -3.66
N THR A 34 13.42 -31.36 -4.80
CA THR A 34 14.02 -31.45 -6.13
C THR A 34 15.07 -30.37 -6.37
N MET A 35 14.82 -29.16 -5.87
CA MET A 35 15.76 -28.03 -5.92
C MET A 35 16.85 -28.07 -4.82
N GLY A 36 16.97 -29.20 -4.10
CA GLY A 36 17.96 -29.42 -3.04
C GLY A 36 17.72 -28.57 -1.78
N CYS A 37 16.49 -28.16 -1.51
CA CYS A 37 16.09 -27.46 -0.27
C CYS A 37 15.39 -28.43 0.68
N ARG A 38 15.46 -28.15 1.99
CA ARG A 38 14.75 -28.92 3.04
C ARG A 38 13.26 -28.61 3.11
N SER A 39 12.87 -27.42 2.66
CA SER A 39 11.48 -26.96 2.64
C SER A 39 11.27 -25.88 1.59
N TYR A 40 10.01 -25.63 1.23
CA TYR A 40 9.67 -24.54 0.32
C TYR A 40 10.02 -23.16 0.91
N ALA A 41 9.98 -22.99 2.22
CA ALA A 41 10.41 -21.74 2.87
C ALA A 41 11.90 -21.47 2.63
N GLU A 42 12.76 -22.50 2.72
CA GLU A 42 14.19 -22.37 2.43
C GLU A 42 14.45 -22.08 0.94
N PHE A 43 13.62 -22.63 0.04
CA PHE A 43 13.68 -22.26 -1.36
C PHE A 43 13.27 -20.80 -1.59
N ALA A 44 12.12 -20.40 -1.03
CA ALA A 44 11.50 -19.09 -1.25
C ALA A 44 12.28 -17.93 -0.65
N ILE A 45 13.11 -18.20 0.38
CA ILE A 45 13.90 -17.17 1.05
C ILE A 45 15.23 -16.86 0.36
N ARG A 46 15.77 -17.75 -0.48
CA ARG A 46 17.02 -17.54 -1.24
C ARG A 46 17.10 -16.19 -1.96
N PRO A 47 16.03 -15.68 -2.61
CA PRO A 47 16.05 -14.35 -3.22
C PRO A 47 15.76 -13.20 -2.24
N ASN A 48 15.40 -13.45 -0.99
CA ASN A 48 15.01 -12.40 -0.04
C ASN A 48 16.21 -11.87 0.75
N MET A 49 16.03 -10.74 1.44
CA MET A 49 17.08 -10.16 2.30
C MET A 49 17.32 -10.99 3.56
N ALA A 50 16.30 -11.68 4.06
CA ALA A 50 16.43 -12.54 5.22
C ALA A 50 17.35 -13.71 4.86
N ALA A 51 18.45 -13.86 5.60
CA ALA A 51 19.51 -14.80 5.26
C ALA A 51 19.11 -16.27 5.44
N SER A 52 18.13 -16.57 6.30
CA SER A 52 17.64 -17.93 6.55
C SER A 52 16.23 -17.94 7.15
N VAL A 53 15.59 -19.11 7.12
CA VAL A 53 14.27 -19.33 7.76
C VAL A 53 14.35 -19.07 9.26
N ASP A 54 15.44 -19.46 9.91
CA ASP A 54 15.65 -19.25 11.35
C ASP A 54 15.69 -17.76 11.71
N VAL A 55 16.29 -16.93 10.86
CA VAL A 55 16.30 -15.46 11.05
C VAL A 55 14.88 -14.89 10.97
N VAL A 56 14.05 -15.37 10.03
CA VAL A 56 12.65 -14.95 9.93
C VAL A 56 11.86 -15.37 11.17
N MET A 57 12.00 -16.61 11.60
CA MET A 57 11.27 -17.11 12.77
C MET A 57 11.70 -16.39 14.06
N SER A 58 13.00 -16.15 14.25
CA SER A 58 13.50 -15.35 15.37
C SER A 58 12.89 -13.95 15.34
N PHE A 59 12.97 -13.26 14.20
CA PHE A 59 12.41 -11.92 14.05
C PHE A 59 10.91 -11.86 14.39
N LEU A 60 10.11 -12.81 13.91
CA LEU A 60 8.67 -12.87 14.18
C LEU A 60 8.37 -13.13 15.66
N ASN A 61 9.13 -14.02 16.30
CA ASN A 61 8.98 -14.31 17.72
C ASN A 61 9.39 -13.13 18.59
N ASP A 62 10.55 -12.52 18.31
CA ASP A 62 11.05 -11.36 19.03
C ASP A 62 10.08 -10.17 18.91
N LEU A 63 9.52 -9.95 17.71
CA LEU A 63 8.50 -8.93 17.48
C LEU A 63 7.23 -9.26 18.28
N SER A 64 6.75 -10.51 18.24
CA SER A 64 5.58 -10.95 19.00
C SER A 64 5.78 -10.70 20.49
N ASP A 65 6.92 -11.10 21.06
CA ASP A 65 7.24 -10.93 22.47
C ASP A 65 7.33 -9.45 22.86
N THR A 66 7.90 -8.62 21.99
CA THR A 66 8.03 -7.17 22.20
C THR A 66 6.67 -6.47 22.25
N VAL A 67 5.74 -6.83 21.35
CA VAL A 67 4.43 -6.17 21.26
C VAL A 67 3.37 -6.79 22.16
N ARG A 68 3.58 -8.01 22.68
CA ARG A 68 2.57 -8.79 23.42
C ARG A 68 1.96 -8.02 24.57
N HIS A 69 2.78 -7.40 25.42
CA HIS A 69 2.28 -6.65 26.57
C HIS A 69 1.32 -5.52 26.16
N LYS A 70 1.67 -4.77 25.11
CA LYS A 70 0.83 -3.70 24.57
C LYS A 70 -0.44 -4.24 23.92
N ALA A 71 -0.33 -5.32 23.15
CA ALA A 71 -1.48 -5.98 22.53
C ALA A 71 -2.48 -6.49 23.60
N ASP A 72 -1.99 -7.09 24.69
CA ASP A 72 -2.82 -7.56 25.80
C ASP A 72 -3.50 -6.38 26.54
N GLU A 73 -2.79 -5.27 26.76
CA GLU A 73 -3.37 -4.04 27.32
C GLU A 73 -4.51 -3.50 26.45
N GLU A 74 -4.29 -3.40 25.13
CA GLU A 74 -5.29 -2.92 24.17
C GLU A 74 -6.49 -3.85 24.07
N PHE A 75 -6.26 -5.17 23.99
CA PHE A 75 -7.31 -6.18 23.98
C PHE A 75 -8.20 -6.09 25.22
N ASN A 76 -7.59 -5.99 26.41
CA ASN A 76 -8.33 -5.84 27.66
C ASN A 76 -9.09 -4.51 27.72
N THR A 77 -8.51 -3.43 27.19
CA THR A 77 -9.19 -2.13 27.11
C THR A 77 -10.46 -2.19 26.26
N ILE A 78 -10.40 -2.85 25.08
CA ILE A 78 -11.55 -3.03 24.19
C ILE A 78 -12.60 -3.95 24.85
N LYS A 79 -12.15 -5.05 25.46
CA LYS A 79 -13.02 -5.98 26.20
C LYS A 79 -13.77 -5.29 27.33
N ASP A 80 -13.10 -4.48 28.14
CA ASP A 80 -13.73 -3.74 29.22
C ASP A 80 -14.66 -2.63 28.70
N PHE A 81 -14.34 -2.01 27.56
CA PHE A 81 -15.25 -1.09 26.90
C PHE A 81 -16.54 -1.79 26.44
N LYS A 82 -16.43 -2.96 25.81
CA LYS A 82 -17.59 -3.80 25.45
C LYS A 82 -18.46 -4.12 26.67
N ARG A 83 -17.85 -4.58 27.77
CA ARG A 83 -18.56 -4.91 29.01
C ARG A 83 -19.35 -3.73 29.57
N ARG A 84 -18.77 -2.52 29.54
CA ARG A 84 -19.45 -1.28 29.96
C ARG A 84 -20.62 -0.93 29.05
N VAL A 85 -20.41 -0.92 27.73
CA VAL A 85 -21.43 -0.52 26.74
C VAL A 85 -22.60 -1.51 26.70
N CYS A 86 -22.31 -2.81 26.80
CA CYS A 86 -23.32 -3.86 26.78
C CYS A 86 -23.95 -4.14 28.16
N ASN A 87 -23.46 -3.49 29.22
CA ASN A 87 -23.85 -3.74 30.61
C ASN A 87 -23.79 -5.23 31.00
N ASP A 88 -22.76 -5.93 30.51
CA ASP A 88 -22.52 -7.36 30.75
C ASP A 88 -21.07 -7.55 31.14
N LYS A 89 -20.82 -7.86 32.42
CA LYS A 89 -19.47 -8.07 32.96
C LYS A 89 -18.84 -9.40 32.52
N SER A 90 -19.66 -10.36 32.09
CA SER A 90 -19.22 -11.68 31.63
C SER A 90 -18.86 -11.70 30.14
N ALA A 91 -19.21 -10.65 29.39
CA ALA A 91 -18.91 -10.55 27.98
C ALA A 91 -17.40 -10.66 27.70
N ASP A 92 -17.06 -11.49 26.70
CA ASP A 92 -15.73 -11.59 26.13
C ASP A 92 -15.66 -10.88 24.77
N LEU A 93 -14.46 -10.60 24.27
CA LEU A 93 -14.25 -10.01 22.96
C LEU A 93 -14.16 -11.13 21.90
N GLU A 94 -15.01 -11.04 20.89
CA GLU A 94 -15.04 -11.98 19.76
C GLU A 94 -14.41 -11.32 18.53
N PRO A 95 -13.90 -12.09 17.55
CA PRO A 95 -13.23 -11.51 16.37
C PRO A 95 -14.09 -10.53 15.56
N TRP A 96 -15.42 -10.70 15.55
CA TRP A 96 -16.35 -9.79 14.85
C TRP A 96 -16.74 -8.54 15.64
N ASP A 97 -16.19 -8.36 16.85
CA ASP A 97 -16.48 -7.24 17.74
C ASP A 97 -15.37 -6.20 17.76
N GLU A 98 -14.13 -6.59 17.47
CA GLU A 98 -12.93 -5.74 17.55
C GLU A 98 -13.10 -4.40 16.81
N ASP A 99 -13.24 -4.42 15.48
CA ASP A 99 -13.37 -3.20 14.65
C ASP A 99 -14.53 -2.31 15.09
N TYR A 100 -15.64 -2.92 15.52
CA TYR A 100 -16.83 -2.19 15.94
C TYR A 100 -16.58 -1.40 17.22
N PHE A 101 -16.01 -2.05 18.24
CA PHE A 101 -15.75 -1.38 19.51
C PHE A 101 -14.57 -0.42 19.41
N ILE A 102 -13.53 -0.72 18.61
CA ILE A 102 -12.47 0.24 18.30
C ILE A 102 -13.06 1.49 17.64
N GLY A 103 -13.94 1.33 16.65
CA GLY A 103 -14.62 2.45 15.99
C GLY A 103 -15.43 3.30 16.96
N MET A 104 -16.19 2.66 17.87
CA MET A 104 -16.93 3.36 18.92
C MET A 104 -16.01 4.10 19.90
N MET A 105 -14.92 3.46 20.35
CA MET A 105 -13.94 4.08 21.23
C MET A 105 -13.32 5.32 20.57
N LYS A 106 -12.87 5.20 19.31
CA LYS A 106 -12.33 6.32 18.53
C LYS A 106 -13.32 7.47 18.42
N SER A 107 -14.59 7.18 18.10
CA SER A 107 -15.66 8.18 18.02
C SER A 107 -15.99 8.82 19.37
N SER A 108 -15.81 8.11 20.49
CA SER A 108 -16.05 8.65 21.83
C SER A 108 -14.88 9.48 22.37
N ALA A 109 -13.64 9.14 21.95
CA ALA A 109 -12.42 9.79 22.41
C ALA A 109 -12.03 11.02 21.57
N HIS A 110 -12.42 11.06 20.30
CA HIS A 110 -12.08 12.14 19.38
C HIS A 110 -13.34 12.70 18.72
N THR A 111 -13.53 14.02 18.81
CA THR A 111 -14.60 14.78 18.14
C THR A 111 -14.32 15.05 16.66
N VAL A 112 -13.32 14.40 16.08
CA VAL A 112 -12.89 14.63 14.70
C VAL A 112 -13.82 13.89 13.75
N ASP A 113 -14.70 14.63 13.08
CA ASP A 113 -15.58 14.11 12.04
C ASP A 113 -14.75 13.80 10.77
N PRO A 114 -14.69 12.52 10.32
CA PRO A 114 -13.94 12.14 9.12
C PRO A 114 -14.38 12.90 7.85
N SER A 115 -15.65 13.32 7.78
CA SER A 115 -16.17 14.11 6.66
C SER A 115 -15.61 15.52 6.64
N VAL A 116 -15.41 16.12 7.83
CA VAL A 116 -14.77 17.42 8.02
C VAL A 116 -13.28 17.36 7.72
N VAL A 117 -12.62 16.23 8.00
CA VAL A 117 -11.22 16.01 7.61
C VAL A 117 -11.10 15.87 6.09
N ALA A 118 -11.97 15.08 5.45
CA ALA A 118 -11.90 14.84 4.00
C ALA A 118 -12.14 16.09 3.15
N SER A 119 -13.11 16.93 3.55
CA SER A 119 -12.73 18.26 4.02
C SER A 119 -11.59 19.03 3.32
N TYR A 120 -10.44 18.91 3.96
CA TYR A 120 -9.20 19.60 3.71
C TYR A 120 -8.30 18.89 2.68
N PHE A 121 -8.73 17.71 2.19
CA PHE A 121 -7.97 16.91 1.23
C PHE A 121 -8.68 16.76 -0.13
N PRO A 122 -8.91 17.85 -0.89
CA PRO A 122 -9.22 17.73 -2.30
C PRO A 122 -8.08 17.04 -3.05
N LEU A 123 -8.40 16.06 -3.90
CA LEU A 123 -7.42 15.27 -4.65
C LEU A 123 -6.42 16.15 -5.42
N SER A 124 -6.87 17.24 -6.03
CA SER A 124 -6.00 18.17 -6.74
C SER A 124 -4.96 18.84 -5.84
N GLN A 125 -5.30 19.12 -4.57
CA GLN A 125 -4.37 19.67 -3.60
C GLN A 125 -3.42 18.60 -3.06
N CYS A 126 -3.90 17.37 -2.87
CA CYS A 126 -3.02 16.24 -2.51
C CYS A 126 -1.94 16.01 -3.58
N ILE A 127 -2.30 16.03 -4.87
CA ILE A 127 -1.34 15.89 -5.98
C ILE A 127 -0.33 17.06 -6.00
N LYS A 128 -0.79 18.29 -5.73
CA LYS A 128 0.12 19.45 -5.61
C LYS A 128 1.08 19.29 -4.43
N GLY A 129 0.58 18.84 -3.28
CA GLY A 129 1.40 18.55 -2.10
C GLY A 129 2.48 17.50 -2.39
N LEU A 130 2.13 16.44 -3.12
CA LEU A 130 3.10 15.45 -3.60
C LEU A 130 4.20 16.10 -4.44
N ASN A 131 3.85 17.00 -5.36
CA ASN A 131 4.83 17.70 -6.18
C ASN A 131 5.81 18.55 -5.34
N VAL A 132 5.29 19.28 -4.34
CA VAL A 132 6.12 20.08 -3.41
C VAL A 132 7.11 19.19 -2.64
N LEU A 133 6.66 18.01 -2.20
CA LEU A 133 7.54 17.07 -1.51
C LEU A 133 8.64 16.53 -2.43
N VAL A 134 8.30 16.22 -3.69
CA VAL A 134 9.29 15.72 -4.66
C VAL A 134 10.33 16.77 -4.99
N GLU A 135 9.89 18.03 -5.16
CA GLU A 135 10.77 19.16 -5.37
C GLU A 135 11.72 19.35 -4.19
N SER A 136 11.19 19.33 -2.96
CA SER A 136 11.99 19.53 -1.76
C SER A 136 12.97 18.39 -1.47
N LEU A 137 12.62 17.15 -1.80
CA LEU A 137 13.43 15.97 -1.47
C LEU A 137 14.41 15.59 -2.58
N PHE A 138 14.03 15.80 -3.84
CA PHE A 138 14.76 15.29 -5.01
C PHE A 138 15.11 16.37 -6.04
N GLY A 139 14.70 17.63 -5.83
CA GLY A 139 14.95 18.71 -6.80
C GLY A 139 14.23 18.55 -8.13
N ALA A 140 13.27 17.62 -8.22
CA ALA A 140 12.53 17.29 -9.43
C ALA A 140 11.05 17.68 -9.29
N THR A 141 10.41 17.99 -10.40
CA THR A 141 9.01 18.44 -10.43
C THR A 141 8.20 17.69 -11.47
N PHE A 142 6.92 17.47 -11.17
CA PHE A 142 5.97 16.90 -12.10
C PHE A 142 5.32 17.98 -12.96
N HIS A 143 5.33 17.76 -14.27
CA HIS A 143 4.62 18.59 -15.24
C HIS A 143 3.61 17.75 -15.98
N GLN A 144 2.39 18.25 -16.12
CA GLN A 144 1.40 17.62 -16.99
C GLN A 144 1.82 17.79 -18.45
N VAL A 145 1.87 16.67 -19.17
CA VAL A 145 2.23 16.64 -20.59
C VAL A 145 1.07 16.09 -21.42
N PRO A 146 0.88 16.56 -22.67
CA PRO A 146 -0.17 16.04 -23.53
C PRO A 146 0.06 14.55 -23.82
N MET A 147 -1.05 13.83 -23.97
CA MET A 147 -1.06 12.45 -24.48
C MET A 147 -1.18 12.50 -26.01
N GLY A 148 -0.47 11.61 -26.69
CA GLY A 148 -0.61 11.42 -28.13
C GLY A 148 -1.93 10.73 -28.51
N ASP A 149 -2.22 10.71 -29.80
CA ASP A 149 -3.43 10.10 -30.34
C ASP A 149 -3.48 8.59 -30.00
N GLY A 150 -4.57 8.18 -29.33
CA GLY A 150 -4.78 6.79 -28.91
C GLY A 150 -3.92 6.33 -27.72
N GLU A 151 -3.12 7.20 -27.10
CA GLU A 151 -2.26 6.84 -25.96
C GLU A 151 -3.07 6.56 -24.67
N SER A 152 -4.20 7.26 -24.49
CA SER A 152 -5.03 7.12 -23.28
C SER A 152 -6.05 5.99 -23.39
N TRP A 153 -6.19 5.20 -22.33
CA TRP A 153 -7.25 4.20 -22.18
C TRP A 153 -8.55 4.77 -21.58
N HIS A 154 -8.53 5.99 -21.03
CA HIS A 154 -9.73 6.60 -20.46
C HIS A 154 -9.60 8.15 -20.38
N PRO A 155 -10.68 8.93 -20.64
CA PRO A 155 -10.62 10.40 -20.67
C PRO A 155 -10.10 11.07 -19.39
N ASN A 156 -10.33 10.45 -18.23
CA ASN A 156 -9.90 10.99 -16.93
C ASN A 156 -8.44 10.65 -16.57
N VAL A 157 -7.70 9.95 -17.45
CA VAL A 157 -6.27 9.67 -17.23
C VAL A 157 -5.50 10.92 -17.58
N ILE A 158 -4.53 11.28 -16.75
CA ILE A 158 -3.59 12.36 -17.03
C ILE A 158 -2.17 11.81 -17.07
N LYS A 159 -1.32 12.40 -17.92
CA LYS A 159 0.08 12.04 -18.04
C LYS A 159 0.96 13.13 -17.45
N LEU A 160 1.88 12.74 -16.60
CA LEU A 160 2.88 13.60 -15.99
C LEU A 160 4.29 13.18 -16.44
N SER A 161 5.17 14.15 -16.70
CA SER A 161 6.62 13.96 -16.76
C SER A 161 7.24 14.35 -15.43
N LEU A 162 8.15 13.55 -14.89
CA LEU A 162 9.03 13.95 -13.80
C LEU A 162 10.28 14.58 -14.39
N HIS A 163 10.53 15.86 -14.10
CA HIS A 163 11.61 16.63 -14.69
C HIS A 163 12.57 17.14 -13.63
N HIS A 164 13.87 16.98 -13.86
CA HIS A 164 14.93 17.56 -13.05
C HIS A 164 15.67 18.64 -13.87
N PRO A 165 15.94 19.84 -13.30
CA PRO A 165 16.55 20.95 -14.03
C PRO A 165 17.86 20.60 -14.74
N ASP A 166 18.69 19.76 -14.11
CA ASP A 166 20.03 19.41 -14.65
C ASP A 166 20.04 18.12 -15.49
N GLU A 167 19.09 17.20 -15.27
CA GLU A 167 19.09 15.87 -15.90
C GLU A 167 18.03 15.74 -17.01
N GLY A 168 17.09 16.68 -17.07
CA GLY A 168 15.93 16.62 -17.96
C GLY A 168 14.84 15.68 -17.43
N ASP A 169 14.09 15.06 -18.35
CA ASP A 169 13.01 14.15 -17.99
C ASP A 169 13.55 12.85 -17.40
N LEU A 170 13.09 12.51 -16.20
CA LEU A 170 13.44 11.32 -15.44
C LEU A 170 12.51 10.14 -15.71
N GLY A 171 11.31 10.39 -16.23
CA GLY A 171 10.31 9.36 -16.54
C GLY A 171 8.90 9.91 -16.66
N PHE A 172 7.97 9.05 -17.07
CA PHE A 172 6.56 9.41 -17.27
C PHE A 172 5.63 8.58 -16.40
N MET A 173 4.58 9.21 -15.90
CA MET A 173 3.56 8.56 -15.08
C MET A 173 2.16 8.91 -15.57
N TYR A 174 1.33 7.88 -15.76
CA TYR A 174 -0.11 8.06 -15.94
C TYR A 174 -0.81 7.99 -14.58
N LEU A 175 -1.72 8.92 -14.33
CA LEU A 175 -2.57 8.94 -13.15
C LEU A 175 -4.00 8.56 -13.55
N ASP A 176 -4.49 7.44 -13.03
CA ASP A 176 -5.86 6.98 -13.20
C ASP A 176 -6.50 6.82 -11.81
N LEU A 177 -7.04 7.91 -11.28
CA LEU A 177 -7.33 8.02 -9.84
C LEU A 177 -8.80 7.83 -9.46
N TYR A 178 -9.72 7.87 -10.42
CA TYR A 178 -11.16 7.81 -10.16
C TYR A 178 -11.72 6.40 -10.28
N SER A 179 -12.65 6.06 -9.39
CA SER A 179 -13.39 4.80 -9.45
C SER A 179 -14.32 4.73 -10.67
N ARG A 180 -14.37 3.56 -11.32
CA ARG A 180 -15.33 3.25 -12.41
C ARG A 180 -15.59 1.75 -12.51
N LYS A 181 -16.75 1.39 -13.06
CA LYS A 181 -17.14 -0.01 -13.29
C LYS A 181 -16.12 -0.71 -14.20
N GLY A 182 -15.68 -1.91 -13.80
CA GLY A 182 -14.75 -2.74 -14.57
C GLY A 182 -13.27 -2.35 -14.47
N LYS A 183 -12.93 -1.32 -13.68
CA LYS A 183 -11.53 -0.97 -13.36
C LYS A 183 -10.99 -1.90 -12.27
N TYR A 184 -9.67 -2.11 -12.27
CA TYR A 184 -8.94 -2.78 -11.19
C TYR A 184 -9.40 -2.26 -9.80
N PRO A 185 -9.86 -3.12 -8.89
CA PRO A 185 -10.27 -2.70 -7.55
C PRO A 185 -9.03 -2.45 -6.67
N GLY A 186 -8.87 -1.23 -6.16
CA GLY A 186 -7.78 -0.86 -5.23
C GLY A 186 -6.93 0.33 -5.67
N CYS A 187 -5.79 0.53 -5.02
CA CYS A 187 -4.77 1.50 -5.41
C CYS A 187 -3.47 0.73 -5.61
N ALA A 188 -2.85 0.90 -6.78
CA ALA A 188 -1.69 0.14 -7.18
C ALA A 188 -0.83 0.90 -8.20
N HIS A 189 0.47 0.70 -8.10
CA HIS A 189 1.46 1.09 -9.08
C HIS A 189 1.74 -0.03 -10.10
N PHE A 190 1.71 0.31 -11.39
CA PHE A 190 2.01 -0.59 -12.51
C PHE A 190 3.17 -0.08 -13.35
N ALA A 191 4.17 -0.93 -13.60
CA ALA A 191 5.24 -0.62 -14.55
C ALA A 191 4.80 -0.94 -15.98
N ILE A 192 4.77 0.08 -16.86
CA ILE A 192 4.49 -0.09 -18.30
C ILE A 192 5.81 -0.31 -19.05
N ARG A 193 6.83 0.48 -18.72
CA ARG A 193 8.17 0.37 -19.30
C ARG A 193 9.21 0.59 -18.22
N GLY A 194 10.12 -0.38 -18.04
CA GLY A 194 11.21 -0.26 -17.09
C GLY A 194 12.32 0.68 -17.57
N GLY A 195 12.95 1.38 -16.64
CA GLY A 195 14.15 2.17 -16.90
C GLY A 195 15.37 1.28 -17.14
N ARG A 196 16.12 1.52 -18.22
CA ARG A 196 17.36 0.77 -18.51
C ARG A 196 18.34 1.57 -19.37
N ARG A 197 19.62 1.24 -19.27
CA ARG A 197 20.63 1.74 -20.22
C ARG A 197 20.52 0.97 -21.53
N LEU A 198 20.41 1.68 -22.66
CA LEU A 198 20.35 1.05 -23.99
C LEU A 198 21.76 0.91 -24.58
N SER A 199 22.54 1.98 -24.52
CA SER A 199 23.91 2.04 -25.01
C SER A 199 24.58 3.30 -24.45
N GLY A 200 25.90 3.30 -24.23
CA GLY A 200 26.69 4.50 -23.92
C GLY A 200 25.96 5.52 -23.03
N THR A 201 25.54 6.64 -23.60
CA THR A 201 24.81 7.72 -22.91
C THR A 201 23.28 7.65 -23.03
N ASN A 202 22.74 6.74 -23.83
CA ASN A 202 21.30 6.61 -24.06
C ASN A 202 20.61 5.78 -22.97
N TYR A 203 19.72 6.42 -22.23
CA TYR A 203 18.91 5.79 -21.18
C TYR A 203 17.44 5.76 -21.59
N GLN A 204 16.83 4.58 -21.51
CA GLN A 204 15.39 4.41 -21.70
C GLN A 204 14.67 4.87 -20.44
N LEU A 205 13.87 5.92 -20.54
CA LEU A 205 13.10 6.44 -19.42
C LEU A 205 11.96 5.49 -19.01
N PRO A 206 11.74 5.29 -17.70
CA PRO A 206 10.63 4.50 -17.21
C PRO A 206 9.28 5.15 -17.50
N ILE A 207 8.27 4.30 -17.70
CA ILE A 207 6.87 4.69 -17.84
C ILE A 207 6.05 3.83 -16.89
N ILE A 208 5.23 4.46 -16.07
CA ILE A 208 4.42 3.79 -15.04
C ILE A 208 2.97 4.29 -15.06
N ALA A 209 2.08 3.57 -14.42
CA ALA A 209 0.71 3.99 -14.14
C ALA A 209 0.40 3.86 -12.66
N LEU A 210 -0.08 4.93 -12.04
CA LEU A 210 -0.63 4.93 -10.70
C LEU A 210 -2.15 4.89 -10.80
N VAL A 211 -2.73 3.78 -10.35
CA VAL A 211 -4.15 3.48 -10.54
C VAL A 211 -4.81 3.40 -9.17
N CYS A 212 -5.76 4.27 -8.86
CA CYS A 212 -6.51 4.29 -7.60
C CYS A 212 -8.02 4.44 -7.85
N ASN A 213 -8.85 4.26 -6.83
CA ASN A 213 -10.31 4.23 -6.95
C ASN A 213 -11.01 5.25 -6.04
N PHE A 214 -10.58 6.51 -6.11
CA PHE A 214 -11.23 7.56 -5.34
C PHE A 214 -12.61 7.87 -5.89
N SER A 215 -13.58 7.96 -4.98
CA SER A 215 -14.95 8.30 -5.33
C SER A 215 -15.06 9.80 -5.59
N SER A 216 -15.65 10.15 -6.74
CA SER A 216 -16.00 11.53 -7.08
C SER A 216 -17.52 11.65 -7.12
N SER A 217 -18.06 12.72 -6.52
CA SER A 217 -19.46 13.08 -6.65
C SER A 217 -19.64 14.00 -7.85
N ARG A 218 -20.46 13.58 -8.82
CA ARG A 218 -21.08 14.40 -9.89
C ARG A 218 -20.24 15.60 -10.39
N GLY A 219 -19.04 15.33 -10.93
CA GLY A 219 -18.21 16.34 -11.60
C GLY A 219 -17.36 17.23 -10.68
N LEU A 220 -17.38 16.98 -9.37
CA LEU A 220 -16.50 17.65 -8.40
C LEU A 220 -15.22 16.84 -8.16
N THR A 221 -14.12 17.53 -7.86
CA THR A 221 -12.86 16.93 -7.43
C THR A 221 -13.10 15.98 -6.25
N ALA A 222 -12.55 14.76 -6.33
CA ALA A 222 -12.66 13.81 -5.23
C ALA A 222 -12.07 14.40 -3.93
N ARG A 223 -12.71 14.12 -2.80
CA ARG A 223 -12.24 14.48 -1.46
C ARG A 223 -11.77 13.21 -0.79
N LEU A 224 -10.52 13.19 -0.36
CA LEU A 224 -9.88 12.01 0.18
C LEU A 224 -10.06 11.99 1.70
N ASN A 225 -10.41 10.84 2.26
CA ASN A 225 -10.26 10.66 3.71
C ASN A 225 -8.77 10.43 4.05
N HIS A 226 -8.42 10.39 5.33
CA HIS A 226 -7.04 10.19 5.75
C HIS A 226 -6.42 8.89 5.20
N CYS A 227 -7.17 7.78 5.23
CA CYS A 227 -6.69 6.49 4.71
C CYS A 227 -6.46 6.54 3.20
N ASP A 228 -7.30 7.26 2.46
CA ASP A 228 -7.13 7.47 1.01
C ASP A 228 -5.85 8.28 0.72
N VAL A 229 -5.55 9.29 1.54
CA VAL A 229 -4.32 10.09 1.43
C VAL A 229 -3.10 9.23 1.73
N GLU A 230 -3.10 8.46 2.83
CA GLU A 230 -2.03 7.52 3.16
C GLU A 230 -1.78 6.53 2.03
N THR A 231 -2.85 5.96 1.48
CA THR A 231 -2.77 5.00 0.36
C THR A 231 -2.20 5.67 -0.89
N LEU A 232 -2.64 6.89 -1.23
CA LEU A 232 -2.11 7.65 -2.35
C LEU A 232 -0.60 7.88 -2.18
N PHE A 233 -0.16 8.30 -1.00
CA PHE A 233 1.25 8.56 -0.70
C PHE A 233 2.07 7.28 -0.72
N HIS A 234 1.53 6.18 -0.19
CA HIS A 234 2.14 4.86 -0.21
C HIS A 234 2.46 4.41 -1.64
N GLU A 235 1.46 4.45 -2.52
CA GLU A 235 1.61 4.03 -3.92
C GLU A 235 2.42 5.03 -4.76
N PHE A 236 2.37 6.31 -4.42
CA PHE A 236 3.23 7.33 -5.03
C PHE A 236 4.70 7.14 -4.66
N GLY A 237 5.00 6.64 -3.44
CA GLY A 237 6.35 6.21 -3.07
C GLY A 237 6.90 5.13 -4.01
N HIS A 238 6.05 4.16 -4.37
CA HIS A 238 6.40 3.10 -5.36
C HIS A 238 6.63 3.68 -6.75
N ALA A 239 5.80 4.65 -7.14
CA ALA A 239 5.94 5.38 -8.39
C ALA A 239 7.27 6.14 -8.47
N LEU A 240 7.63 6.88 -7.42
CA LEU A 240 8.89 7.62 -7.35
C LEU A 240 10.10 6.72 -7.38
N HIS A 241 10.06 5.63 -6.62
CA HIS A 241 11.12 4.62 -6.66
C HIS A 241 11.39 4.19 -8.10
N SER A 242 10.32 3.87 -8.84
CA SER A 242 10.40 3.44 -10.23
C SER A 242 10.95 4.55 -11.13
N LEU A 243 10.45 5.78 -11.02
CA LEU A 243 10.87 6.91 -11.86
C LEU A 243 12.32 7.35 -11.63
N LEU A 244 12.77 7.35 -10.37
CA LEU A 244 14.12 7.78 -9.98
C LEU A 244 15.17 6.68 -10.15
N SER A 245 14.76 5.41 -10.34
CA SER A 245 15.67 4.29 -10.52
C SER A 245 16.54 4.45 -11.77
N ARG A 246 17.86 4.30 -11.60
CA ARG A 246 18.87 4.29 -12.67
C ARG A 246 19.56 2.93 -12.70
N THR A 247 19.05 2.03 -13.54
CA THR A 247 19.59 0.65 -13.62
C THR A 247 20.14 0.36 -15.01
N VAL A 248 21.21 -0.45 -15.08
CA VAL A 248 21.76 -0.88 -16.37
C VAL A 248 20.79 -1.85 -17.05
N PHE A 249 20.21 -2.79 -16.29
CA PHE A 249 19.31 -3.81 -16.82
C PHE A 249 17.89 -3.65 -16.28
N CYS A 250 16.91 -3.77 -17.19
CA CYS A 250 15.47 -3.71 -16.87
C CYS A 250 15.03 -4.72 -15.80
N TRP A 251 15.73 -5.85 -15.67
CA TRP A 251 15.40 -6.86 -14.67
C TRP A 251 15.56 -6.33 -13.23
N PHE A 252 16.54 -5.47 -12.98
CA PHE A 252 16.74 -4.87 -11.64
C PHE A 252 15.66 -3.86 -11.29
N PHE A 253 15.11 -3.16 -12.28
CA PHE A 253 13.97 -2.25 -12.10
C PHE A 253 12.77 -2.95 -11.42
N ILE A 254 12.47 -4.19 -11.82
CA ILE A 254 11.33 -4.95 -11.27
C ILE A 254 11.66 -5.62 -9.93
N GLN A 255 12.92 -6.04 -9.73
CA GLN A 255 13.33 -6.75 -8.50
C GLN A 255 13.39 -5.84 -7.28
N VAL A 256 13.84 -4.59 -7.41
CA VAL A 256 13.85 -3.65 -6.27
C VAL A 256 12.41 -3.32 -5.84
N ILE A 257 11.49 -3.23 -6.81
CA ILE A 257 10.06 -3.03 -6.56
C ILE A 257 9.45 -4.20 -5.74
N LYS A 258 9.95 -5.42 -5.88
CA LYS A 258 9.44 -6.57 -5.10
C LYS A 258 10.12 -6.75 -3.74
N ARG A 259 11.33 -6.21 -3.54
CA ARG A 259 12.20 -6.57 -2.40
C ARG A 259 12.39 -5.46 -1.35
N PHE A 260 12.20 -4.19 -1.72
CA PHE A 260 12.53 -3.03 -0.86
C PHE A 260 11.36 -2.07 -0.59
N LEU A 261 10.18 -2.42 -1.08
CA LEU A 261 9.12 -1.46 -1.32
C LEU A 261 8.45 -0.93 -0.03
N HIS A 262 8.38 -1.76 1.01
CA HIS A 262 7.77 -1.37 2.28
C HIS A 262 8.63 -0.43 3.15
N ILE A 263 9.96 -0.34 2.91
CA ILE A 263 10.83 0.53 3.72
C ILE A 263 10.68 1.99 3.27
N LEU A 264 10.74 2.27 1.96
CA LEU A 264 10.56 3.63 1.43
C LEU A 264 9.11 4.09 1.53
N SER A 265 8.17 3.19 1.26
CA SER A 265 6.75 3.51 1.40
C SER A 265 6.32 3.63 2.86
N GLY A 266 6.89 2.81 3.76
CA GLY A 266 6.79 3.00 5.21
C GLY A 266 7.41 4.31 5.68
N SER A 267 8.52 4.74 5.08
CA SER A 267 9.12 6.06 5.35
C SER A 267 8.23 7.21 4.85
N THR A 268 7.48 7.00 3.77
CA THR A 268 6.51 7.98 3.26
C THR A 268 5.24 8.02 4.13
N LEU A 269 4.83 6.88 4.70
CA LEU A 269 3.82 6.80 5.77
C LEU A 269 4.30 7.50 7.06
N ILE A 270 5.59 7.43 7.38
CA ILE A 270 6.20 8.23 8.46
C ILE A 270 6.03 9.73 8.17
N PHE A 271 6.14 10.20 6.91
CA PHE A 271 5.85 11.60 6.58
C PHE A 271 4.36 11.97 6.68
N ALA A 272 3.43 11.06 6.36
CA ALA A 272 2.01 11.26 6.61
C ALA A 272 1.70 11.36 8.12
N GLY A 273 2.36 10.55 8.94
CA GLY A 273 2.27 10.60 10.41
C GLY A 273 3.01 11.78 11.06
N ILE A 274 4.14 12.22 10.52
CA ILE A 274 4.92 13.36 11.03
C ILE A 274 4.22 14.69 10.74
N SER A 275 3.42 14.78 9.68
CA SER A 275 2.61 15.99 9.44
C SER A 275 1.55 16.24 10.53
N ALA A 276 1.20 15.24 11.35
CA ALA A 276 0.33 15.42 12.51
C ALA A 276 1.08 15.97 13.75
N PHE A 277 2.42 15.91 13.76
CA PHE A 277 3.27 16.41 14.85
C PHE A 277 3.84 17.82 14.60
N LEU A 278 3.73 18.35 13.39
CA LEU A 278 4.18 19.71 13.04
C LEU A 278 3.08 20.79 13.14
N TRP A 279 1.93 20.46 13.74
CA TRP A 279 0.84 21.41 14.02
C TRP A 279 0.40 21.39 15.50
N TYR A 280 1.38 21.44 16.41
CA TYR A 280 1.26 21.96 17.78
C TYR A 280 2.50 22.78 18.15
#